data_AF-A0A2N8L242-F1
#
_entry.id   AF-A0A2N8L242-F1
#
_cell.length_a   1.000
_cell.length_b   1.000
_cell.length_c   1.000
_cell.angle_alpha   90.00
_cell.angle_beta   90.00
_cell.angle_gamma   90.00
#
_symmetry.space_group_name_H-M   'P 1'
#
loop_
_entity.id
_entity.type
_entity.pdbx_description
1 polymer ?
#
loop_
_entity_poly.entity_id
_entity_poly.type
_entity_poly.pdbx_seq_one_letter_code
_entity_poly.pdbx_strand_id
1 'polypeptide(L)' 'MRARSPAPAPAGPVDELAQARALIAAIDAGGIPLYPGKVNQIARALGLEVSREAPVEATVARIRALVRAGR' A
#
# COMPACT_ATOMS: atom_id res chain seq x y z
N MET A 1 10.53 -31.36 -22.53
CA MET A 1 11.01 -29.96 -22.47
C MET A 1 9.81 -29.06 -22.14
N ARG A 2 9.62 -28.66 -20.87
CA ARG A 2 8.58 -27.68 -20.52
C ARG A 2 9.21 -26.29 -20.61
N ALA A 3 8.68 -25.45 -21.49
CA ALA A 3 8.98 -24.04 -21.52
C ALA A 3 8.72 -23.49 -20.11
N ARG A 4 9.75 -22.94 -19.48
CA ARG A 4 9.58 -22.20 -18.23
C ARG A 4 8.71 -21.01 -18.61
N SER A 5 7.47 -20.96 -18.11
CA SER A 5 6.67 -19.75 -18.17
C SER A 5 7.56 -18.61 -17.67
N PRO A 6 7.65 -17.47 -18.39
CA PRO A 6 8.39 -16.34 -17.86
C PRO A 6 7.75 -15.98 -16.52
N ALA A 7 8.56 -15.93 -15.46
CA ALA A 7 8.15 -15.29 -14.21
C ALA A 7 7.59 -13.91 -14.58
N PRO A 8 6.48 -13.45 -13.97
CA PRO A 8 6.00 -12.10 -14.24
C PRO A 8 7.18 -11.15 -14.05
N ALA A 9 7.50 -10.39 -15.09
CA ALA A 9 8.50 -9.33 -15.01
C ALA A 9 8.22 -8.50 -13.75
N PRO A 10 9.24 -7.95 -13.05
CA PRO A 10 8.98 -7.02 -11.97
C PRO A 10 8.11 -5.92 -12.59
N ALA A 11 6.84 -5.90 -12.19
CA ALA A 11 5.93 -4.87 -12.63
C ALA A 11 6.65 -3.55 -12.33
N GLY A 12 6.83 -2.70 -13.35
CA GLY A 12 7.32 -1.34 -13.14
C GLY A 12 6.48 -0.65 -12.05
N PRO A 13 6.94 0.49 -11.50
CA PRO A 13 6.37 1.13 -10.30
C PRO A 13 4.87 0.92 -10.25
N VAL A 14 4.46 -0.01 -9.38
CA VAL A 14 3.10 -0.55 -9.38
C VAL A 14 2.27 0.52 -8.72
N ASP A 15 1.89 1.54 -9.51
CA ASP A 15 1.27 2.81 -9.12
C ASP A 15 0.95 2.82 -7.63
N GLU A 16 1.94 3.23 -6.83
CA GLU A 16 1.91 3.14 -5.37
C GLU A 16 0.67 3.88 -4.84
N LEU A 17 0.26 4.92 -5.57
CA LEU A 17 -0.93 5.70 -5.32
C LEU A 17 -2.21 4.91 -5.65
N ALA A 18 -2.24 4.13 -6.73
CA ALA A 18 -3.33 3.19 -6.99
C ALA A 18 -3.45 2.11 -5.90
N GLN A 19 -2.33 1.56 -5.41
CA GLN A 19 -2.36 0.61 -4.29
C GLN A 19 -2.89 1.26 -3.01
N ALA A 20 -2.45 2.49 -2.72
CA ALA A 20 -2.93 3.26 -1.59
C ALA A 20 -4.43 3.56 -1.68
N ARG A 21 -4.93 3.96 -2.86
CA ARG A 21 -6.35 4.18 -3.11
C ARG A 21 -7.16 2.90 -2.88
N ALA A 22 -6.70 1.78 -3.41
CA ALA A 22 -7.37 0.49 -3.22
C ALA A 22 -7.41 0.08 -1.74
N LEU A 23 -6.30 0.27 -1.02
CA LEU A 23 -6.23 0.02 0.42
C LEU A 23 -7.24 0.87 1.19
N ILE A 24 -7.27 2.18 0.94
CA ILE A 24 -8.19 3.09 1.64
C ILE A 24 -9.64 2.77 1.31
N ALA A 25 -9.96 2.50 0.04
CA ALA A 25 -11.32 2.13 -0.37
C ALA A 25 -11.80 0.84 0.33
N ALA A 26 -10.94 -0.16 0.45
CA ALA A 26 -11.26 -1.40 1.15
C ALA A 26 -11.51 -1.17 2.65
N ILE A 27 -10.72 -0.30 3.29
CA ILE A 27 -10.89 0.06 4.70
C ILE A 27 -12.17 0.87 4.91
N ASP A 28 -12.45 1.83 4.03
CA ASP A 28 -13.67 2.65 4.07
C ASP A 28 -14.93 1.79 3.87
N ALA A 29 -14.82 0.67 3.14
CA ALA A 29 -15.88 -0.34 3.00
C ALA A 29 -16.03 -1.27 4.23
N GLY A 30 -15.27 -1.06 5.30
CA GLY A 30 -15.28 -1.86 6.52
C GLY A 30 -14.23 -2.98 6.57
N GLY A 31 -13.31 -3.02 5.62
CA GLY A 31 -12.19 -3.97 5.61
C GLY A 31 -11.15 -3.66 6.70
N ILE A 32 -10.57 -4.72 7.28
CA ILE A 32 -9.51 -4.60 8.29
C ILE A 32 -8.17 -5.02 7.65
N PRO A 33 -7.12 -4.18 7.72
CA PRO A 33 -5.82 -4.55 7.20
C PRO A 33 -5.18 -5.63 8.08
N LEU A 34 -5.30 -6.89 7.65
CA LEU A 34 -4.77 -8.06 8.36
C LEU A 34 -3.24 -8.11 8.44
N TYR A 35 -2.56 -7.38 7.55
CA TYR A 35 -1.10 -7.34 7.51
C TYR A 35 -0.57 -5.90 7.61
N PRO A 36 -0.27 -5.42 8.82
CA PRO A 36 0.31 -4.08 9.05
C PRO A 36 1.59 -3.82 8.25
N GLY A 37 2.39 -4.86 8.01
CA GLY A 37 3.59 -4.78 7.19
C GLY A 37 3.31 -4.27 5.76
N LYS A 38 2.19 -4.67 5.16
CA LYS A 38 1.79 -4.18 3.82
C LYS A 38 1.46 -2.69 3.86
N VAL A 39 0.74 -2.26 4.88
CA VAL A 39 0.34 -0.86 5.07
C VAL A 39 1.59 0.01 5.19
N ASN A 40 2.57 -0.42 6.00
CA ASN A 40 3.83 0.28 6.16
C ASN A 40 4.66 0.30 4.87
N GLN A 41 4.66 -0.79 4.09
CA GLN A 41 5.33 -0.85 2.80
C GLN A 41 4.74 0.18 1.82
N ILE A 42 3.41 0.25 1.71
CA ILE A 42 2.72 1.23 0.86
C ILE A 42 3.02 2.65 1.33
N ALA A 43 2.97 2.92 2.64
CA ALA A 43 3.31 4.23 3.19
C ALA A 43 4.74 4.66 2.81
N ARG A 44 5.73 3.77 2.98
CA ARG A 44 7.13 4.06 2.62
C ARG A 44 7.32 4.27 1.12
N ALA A 45 6.60 3.50 0.29
CA ALA A 45 6.64 3.64 -1.15
C ALA A 45 6.07 5.00 -1.61
N LEU A 46 5.12 5.56 -0.86
CA LEU A 46 4.59 6.91 -1.03
C LEU A 46 5.48 8.02 -0.40
N GLY A 47 6.65 7.68 0.13
CA GLY A 47 7.55 8.64 0.79
C GLY A 47 7.13 9.05 2.20
N LEU A 48 6.18 8.35 2.82
CA LEU A 48 5.82 8.59 4.22
C LEU A 48 6.81 7.89 5.16
N GLU A 49 7.35 8.64 6.13
CA GLU A 49 8.07 8.03 7.25
C GLU A 49 7.11 7.35 8.22
N VAL A 50 7.30 6.06 8.42
CA VAL A 50 6.51 5.23 9.35
C VAL A 50 7.41 4.49 10.32
N SER A 51 7.22 4.78 11.62
CA SER A 51 7.84 4.00 12.69
C SER A 51 7.28 2.58 12.71
N ARG A 52 8.13 1.62 13.08
CA ARG A 52 7.71 0.22 13.24
C ARG A 52 6.77 0.03 14.44
N GLU A 53 6.80 0.97 15.37
CA GLU A 53 5.99 1.00 16.60
C GLU A 53 4.70 1.81 16.41
N ALA A 54 4.54 2.50 15.27
CA ALA A 54 3.34 3.28 15.01
C ALA A 54 2.12 2.36 14.89
N PRO A 55 0.98 2.71 15.51
CA PRO A 55 -0.26 1.98 15.32
C PRO A 55 -0.68 2.02 13.84
N VAL A 56 -1.25 0.92 13.33
CA VAL A 56 -1.54 0.78 11.90
C VAL A 56 -2.55 1.82 11.44
N GLU A 57 -3.49 2.18 12.32
CA GLU A 57 -4.53 3.17 12.12
C GLU A 57 -3.96 4.57 11.89
N ALA A 58 -2.88 4.93 12.60
CA ALA A 58 -2.18 6.18 12.36
C ALA A 58 -1.51 6.19 10.98
N THR A 59 -0.95 5.06 10.56
CA THR A 59 -0.37 4.93 9.21
C THR A 59 -1.45 5.02 8.13
N VAL A 60 -2.59 4.34 8.32
CA VAL A 60 -3.76 4.42 7.42
C VAL A 60 -4.26 5.86 7.31
N ALA A 61 -4.35 6.59 8.41
CA ALA A 61 -4.77 7.99 8.40
C ALA A 61 -3.84 8.88 7.55
N ARG A 62 -2.53 8.66 7.62
CA ARG A 62 -1.54 9.40 6.81
C ARG A 62 -1.65 9.06 5.33
N ILE A 63 -1.82 7.78 4.98
CA ILE A 63 -2.08 7.36 3.60
C ILE A 63 -3.38 7.99 3.08
N ARG A 64 -4.46 7.97 3.88
CA ARG A 64 -5.75 8.58 3.51
C ARG A 64 -5.61 10.08 3.24
N ALA A 65 -4.86 10.80 4.07
CA ALA A 65 -4.61 12.22 3.87
C ALA A 65 -3.85 12.50 2.55
N LEU A 66 -2.82 11.70 2.26
CA LEU A 66 -2.05 11.81 1.02
C LEU A 66 -2.92 11.57 -0.22
N VAL A 67 -3.69 10.48 -0.22
CA VAL A 67 -4.60 10.14 -1.33
C VAL A 67 -5.63 11.25 -1.58
N ARG A 68 -6.18 11.85 -0.51
CA ARG A 68 -7.12 12.98 -0.62
C ARG A 68 -6.47 14.25 -1.15
N ALA A 69 -5.18 14.46 -0.87
CA ALA A 69 -4.42 15.61 -1.36
C ALA A 69 -4.07 15.52 -2.86
N GLY A 70 -4.28 14.37 -3.50
CA GLY A 70 -4.02 14.17 -4.94
C GLY A 70 -2.53 14.22 -5.31
N ARG A 71 -1.65 13.97 -4.33
CA ARG A 71 -0.21 13.79 -4.49
C ARG A 71 0.13 12.31 -4.41
#